data_AF-A0A2W6ZNG2-F1
#
_entry.id   AF-A0A2W6ZNG2-F1
#
_cell.length_a   1.000
_cell.length_b   1.000
_cell.length_c   1.000
_cell.angle_alpha   90.00
_cell.angle_beta   90.00
_cell.angle_gamma   90.00
#
_symmetry.space_group_name_H-M   'P 1'
#
loop_
_entity.id
_entity.type
_entity.pdbx_description
1 polymer ?
#
loop_
_entity_poly.entity_id
_entity_poly.type
_entity_poly.pdbx_seq_one_letter_code
_entity_poly.pdbx_strand_id
1 'polypeptide(L)' 'KRPDSPALAYIKQTTRHFIETVFSAITAQFPKSIHAVTMDGFLLKVSTFIVAFTLKAAFID' A
#
# COMPACT_ATOMS: atom_id res chain seq x y z
N LYS A 1 20.38 22.28 5.20
CA LYS A 1 19.61 21.12 5.74
C LYS A 1 20.37 20.62 6.97
N ARG A 2 19.83 20.79 8.19
CA ARG A 2 20.53 20.32 9.41
C ARG A 2 20.64 18.79 9.34
N PRO A 3 21.81 18.18 9.64
CA PRO A 3 21.89 16.74 9.79
C PRO A 3 21.00 16.34 10.97
N ASP A 4 20.14 15.34 10.74
CA ASP A 4 19.30 14.79 11.79
C ASP A 4 20.18 14.15 12.86
N SER A 5 19.71 14.19 14.12
CA SER A 5 20.36 13.40 15.17
C SER A 5 20.29 11.92 14.81
N PRO A 6 21.26 11.08 15.23
CA PRO A 6 21.27 9.66 14.92
C PRO A 6 19.98 8.94 15.36
N ALA A 7 19.37 9.39 16.47
CA ALA A 7 18.07 8.89 16.90
C ALA A 7 16.92 9.25 15.93
N LEU A 8 16.88 10.49 15.44
CA LEU A 8 15.88 10.91 14.44
C LEU A 8 16.08 10.20 13.10
N ALA A 9 17.34 9.98 12.69
CA ALA A 9 17.66 9.24 11.48
C ALA A 9 17.17 7.78 11.57
N TYR A 10 17.42 7.12 12.71
CA TYR A 10 16.94 5.75 12.96
C TYR A 10 15.41 5.66 12.91
N ILE A 11 14.70 6.57 13.58
CA ILE A 11 13.23 6.59 13.57
C ILE A 11 12.71 6.77 12.14
N LYS A 12 13.26 7.72 11.38
CA LYS A 12 12.86 7.94 9.98
C LYS A 12 13.12 6.72 9.11
N GLN A 13 14.25 6.04 9.30
CA GLN A 13 14.60 4.85 8.54
C GLN A 13 13.65 3.69 8.85
N THR A 14 13.41 3.40 10.12
CA THR A 14 12.49 2.33 10.55
C THR A 14 11.07 2.59 10.05
N THR A 15 10.57 3.81 10.18
CA THR A 15 9.23 4.17 9.70
C THR A 15 9.13 4.06 8.18
N ARG A 16 10.14 4.53 7.43
CA ARG A 16 10.20 4.38 5.97
C ARG A 16 10.16 2.90 5.58
N HIS A 17 11.02 2.08 6.19
CA HIS A 17 11.11 0.66 5.86
C HIS A 17 9.80 -0.07 6.11
N PHE A 18 9.10 0.24 7.21
CA PHE A 18 7.77 -0.29 7.48
C PHE A 18 6.77 0.09 6.39
N ILE A 19 6.69 1.37 6.02
CA ILE A 19 5.81 1.86 4.97
C ILE A 19 6.13 1.15 3.65
N GLU A 20 7.40 1.12 3.24
CA GLU A 20 7.84 0.48 1.99
C GLU A 20 7.51 -1.02 1.97
N THR A 21 7.68 -1.73 3.10
CA THR A 21 7.35 -3.16 3.24
C THR A 21 5.86 -3.41 3.09
N VAL A 22 5.03 -2.66 3.81
CA VAL A 22 3.57 -2.81 3.78
C VAL A 22 3.04 -2.45 2.39
N PHE A 23 3.47 -1.34 1.81
CA PHE A 23 3.05 -0.96 0.46
C PHE A 23 3.53 -1.95 -0.61
N SER A 24 4.71 -2.54 -0.46
CA SER A 24 5.17 -3.60 -1.36
C SER A 24 4.27 -4.84 -1.28
N ALA A 25 3.91 -5.28 -0.07
CA ALA A 25 3.00 -6.41 0.14
C ALA A 25 1.60 -6.14 -0.43
N ILE A 26 1.06 -4.93 -0.24
CA ILE A 26 -0.23 -4.54 -0.82
C ILE A 26 -0.10 -4.50 -2.36
N THR A 27 0.95 -3.87 -2.90
CA THR A 27 1.18 -3.77 -4.36
C THR A 27 1.34 -5.15 -5.01
N ALA A 28 1.92 -6.12 -4.31
CA ALA A 28 2.01 -7.50 -4.79
C ALA A 28 0.65 -8.19 -4.96
N GLN A 29 -0.37 -7.74 -4.23
CA GLN A 29 -1.75 -8.23 -4.36
C GLN A 29 -2.52 -7.54 -5.49
N PHE A 30 -2.06 -6.38 -5.96
CA PHE A 30 -2.67 -5.70 -7.09
C PHE A 30 -2.33 -6.39 -8.41
N PRO A 31 -3.26 -6.43 -9.39
CA PRO A 31 -2.93 -6.85 -10.74
C PRO A 31 -1.88 -5.90 -11.34
N LYS A 32 -0.88 -6.44 -12.06
CA LYS A 32 0.26 -5.69 -12.63
C LYS A 32 -0.12 -4.47 -13.46
N SER A 33 -1.33 -4.44 -14.02
CA SER A 33 -1.89 -3.24 -14.63
C SER A 33 -3.39 -3.14 -14.38
N ILE A 34 -3.81 -1.96 -13.93
CA ILE A 34 -5.23 -1.58 -13.88
C ILE A 34 -5.50 -0.79 -15.16
N HIS A 35 -5.90 -1.48 -16.23
CA HIS A 35 -6.31 -0.81 -17.46
C HIS A 35 -7.66 -0.12 -17.24
N ALA A 36 -7.64 1.10 -16.71
CA ALA A 36 -8.82 1.91 -16.50
C ALA A 36 -8.89 2.98 -17.60
N VAL A 37 -9.72 2.73 -18.61
CA VAL A 37 -9.94 3.65 -19.74
C VAL A 37 -10.77 4.86 -19.30
N THR A 38 -11.42 4.78 -18.13
CA THR A 38 -12.25 5.84 -17.55
C THR A 38 -12.02 5.96 -16.03
N MET A 39 -12.27 7.16 -15.47
CA MET A 39 -12.14 7.43 -14.03
C MET A 39 -13.04 6.51 -13.19
N ASP A 40 -14.29 6.31 -13.62
CA ASP A 40 -15.23 5.42 -12.94
C ASP A 40 -14.74 3.96 -12.95
N GLY A 41 -14.14 3.52 -14.05
CA GLY A 41 -13.53 2.20 -14.15
C GLY A 41 -12.31 2.02 -13.24
N PHE A 42 -11.58 3.10 -12.96
CA PHE A 42 -10.49 3.08 -11.97
C PHE A 42 -11.05 2.96 -10.55
N LEU A 43 -12.02 3.81 -10.20
CA LEU A 43 -12.66 3.80 -8.88
C LEU A 43 -13.28 2.44 -8.57
N LEU A 44 -14.01 1.85 -9.52
CA LEU A 44 -14.61 0.52 -9.37
C LEU A 44 -13.58 -0.55 -9.04
N LYS A 45 -12.43 -0.53 -9.73
CA LYS A 45 -11.34 -1.51 -9.52
C LYS A 45 -10.68 -1.34 -8.15
N VAL A 46 -10.46 -0.10 -7.71
CA VAL A 46 -9.92 0.20 -6.37
C VAL A 46 -10.91 -0.21 -5.28
N SER A 47 -12.18 0.16 -5.39
CA SER A 47 -13.22 -0.22 -4.42
C SER A 47 -13.38 -1.73 -4.32
N THR A 48 -13.37 -2.43 -5.45
CA THR A 48 -13.46 -3.91 -5.48
C THR A 48 -12.24 -4.55 -4.83
N PHE A 49 -11.03 -4.01 -5.04
CA PHE A 49 -9.83 -4.50 -4.37
C PHE A 49 -9.93 -4.35 -2.85
N ILE A 50 -10.37 -3.19 -2.36
CA ILE A 50 -10.55 -2.94 -0.92
C ILE A 50 -11.55 -3.95 -0.34
N VAL A 51 -12.71 -4.12 -0.98
CA VAL A 51 -13.74 -5.07 -0.54
C VAL A 51 -13.21 -6.51 -0.53
N ALA A 52 -12.55 -6.96 -1.60
CA ALA A 52 -11.99 -8.30 -1.68
C ALA A 52 -10.92 -8.54 -0.61
N PHE A 53 -10.07 -7.55 -0.34
CA PHE A 53 -9.08 -7.62 0.73
C PHE A 53 -9.74 -7.73 2.11
N THR A 54 -10.76 -6.90 2.39
CA THR A 54 -11.52 -6.97 3.64
C THR A 54 -12.23 -8.32 3.81
N LEU A 55 -12.83 -8.86 2.75
CA LEU A 55 -13.46 -10.19 2.78
C LEU A 55 -12.44 -11.30 3.03
N LYS A 56 -11.26 -11.25 2.39
CA LYS A 56 -10.18 -12.19 2.67
C LYS A 56 -9.79 -12.15 4.14
N ALA A 57 -9.58 -10.95 4.68
CA ALA A 57 -9.21 -10.77 6.08
C ALA A 57 -10.31 -11.18 7.08
N ALA A 58 -11.58 -11.13 6.68
CA ALA A 58 -12.70 -11.44 7.56
C ALA A 58 -13.11 -12.93 7.55
N PHE A 59 -12.90 -13.64 6.44
CA PHE A 59 -13.48 -14.98 6.23
C PHE A 59 -12.49 -16.07 5.78
N ILE A 60 -11.29 -15.70 5.32
CA ILE A 60 -10.33 -16.66 4.73
C ILE A 60 -9.07 -16.81 5.61
N ASP A 61 -8.71 -15.79 6.37
CA ASP A 61 -7.57 -15.76 7.31
C ASP A 61 -8.02 -16.07 8.75
#